data_AF-A0AAD5LVP5-F1
#
_entry.id   AF-A0AAD5LVP5-F1
#
_cell.length_a   1.000
_cell.length_b   1.000
_cell.length_c   1.000
_cell.angle_alpha   90.00
_cell.angle_beta   90.00
_cell.angle_gamma   90.00
#
_symmetry.space_group_name_H-M   'P 1'
#
loop_
_entity.id
_entity.type
_entity.pdbx_description
1 polymer ?
#
loop_
_entity_poly.entity_id
_entity_poly.type
_entity_poly.pdbx_seq_one_letter_code
_entity_poly.pdbx_strand_id
1 'polypeptide(L)'
;MGNQVSTPEPAPPQGGCPVQHDKKQQEGGCPVQHEKPAGGCPVQHDKKDGEQEIYNVYGQRIDPTNMMPYNPNQEPNDEQRYPLTQERVQSTIPKGGTEGTWLYPSEQMFFNALKRKGKGEDVHEGDVSTIVAIHNNMNERAWAQVEQYEKVCHPESDPKLLKFCGRPDTLTPIAWVKNILGYGKPFDRHDWTILRSDNTQVRYVIDYYFDDDKATEDKVPELHSASSVKSISMYARPAIDSLDSLIDRIKFPVIGMLNGLQEADITKRAALVEKPQVDEIKEAPLSAAEVEATFGKIKESCRNAFQKVRTCESEIDCSLAATALQLCMGQIVCPTEASKLSSAIEGGNQKDIDSAFEQMSNSLERFQERSAAALREQAAREAREAAAASAKQA
;
A
#
# COMPACT_ATOMS: atom_id res chain seq x y z
N MET A 1 -42.79 -1.28 22.30
CA MET A 1 -43.70 -0.23 22.78
C MET A 1 -42.85 0.95 23.23
N GLY A 2 -43.16 2.17 22.79
CA GLY A 2 -42.68 3.41 23.42
C GLY A 2 -41.45 4.10 22.79
N ASN A 3 -41.69 4.85 21.71
CA ASN A 3 -40.85 5.96 21.24
C ASN A 3 -40.71 7.04 22.33
N GLN A 4 -39.57 7.75 22.38
CA GLN A 4 -39.54 9.21 22.21
C GLN A 4 -38.11 9.77 22.05
N VAL A 5 -37.99 10.62 21.03
CA VAL A 5 -36.84 11.44 20.63
C VAL A 5 -36.88 12.76 21.40
N SER A 6 -35.73 13.36 21.73
CA SER A 6 -35.65 14.77 22.11
C SER A 6 -34.34 15.39 21.62
N THR A 7 -34.46 16.41 20.78
CA THR A 7 -33.41 17.32 20.28
C THR A 7 -33.35 18.62 21.11
N PRO A 8 -32.25 19.40 21.04
CA PRO A 8 -31.98 20.54 21.92
C PRO A 8 -32.47 21.91 21.39
N GLU A 9 -32.61 22.90 22.27
CA GLU A 9 -32.93 24.33 21.99
C GLU A 9 -31.73 25.27 22.21
N PRO A 10 -31.76 26.54 21.71
CA PRO A 10 -30.60 27.24 21.17
C PRO A 10 -30.14 28.49 21.97
N ALA A 11 -28.95 28.99 21.63
CA ALA A 11 -28.38 30.26 22.09
C ALA A 11 -28.36 31.34 20.97
N PRO A 12 -28.31 32.65 21.30
CA PRO A 12 -28.85 33.74 20.45
C PRO A 12 -27.85 34.38 19.46
N PRO A 13 -28.33 35.20 18.49
CA PRO A 13 -27.54 35.71 17.36
C PRO A 13 -27.09 37.18 17.51
N GLN A 14 -25.84 37.48 17.16
CA GLN A 14 -25.32 38.82 16.80
C GLN A 14 -24.09 38.62 15.90
N GLY A 15 -23.85 39.28 14.78
CA GLY A 15 -24.55 40.31 14.02
C GLY A 15 -23.79 40.48 12.70
N GLY A 16 -24.51 40.75 11.62
CA GLY A 16 -23.92 41.05 10.31
C GLY A 16 -24.70 42.19 9.65
N CYS A 17 -24.00 42.95 8.79
CA CYS A 17 -24.48 43.74 7.63
C CYS A 17 -23.38 44.77 7.24
N PRO A 18 -23.39 45.35 6.03
CA PRO A 18 -23.52 44.73 4.69
C PRO A 18 -22.56 45.41 3.65
N VAL A 19 -22.31 44.81 2.48
CA VAL A 19 -21.78 45.56 1.33
C VAL A 19 -22.65 45.29 0.10
N GLN A 20 -23.23 46.38 -0.42
CA GLN A 20 -24.08 46.44 -1.60
C GLN A 20 -23.24 46.45 -2.88
N HIS A 21 -23.77 45.84 -3.94
CA HIS A 21 -23.27 46.02 -5.30
C HIS A 21 -23.93 47.25 -5.93
N ASP A 22 -23.11 48.17 -6.43
CA ASP A 22 -23.56 49.16 -7.43
C ASP A 22 -22.49 49.41 -8.49
N LYS A 23 -22.93 49.43 -9.75
CA LYS A 23 -22.13 49.77 -10.94
C LYS A 23 -22.10 51.29 -11.14
N LYS A 24 -20.92 51.87 -11.40
CA LYS A 24 -20.76 53.00 -12.34
C LYS A 24 -19.31 53.22 -12.78
N GLN A 25 -19.20 53.93 -13.90
CA GLN A 25 -18.16 53.92 -14.92
C GLN A 25 -17.24 55.15 -14.83
N GLN A 26 -15.95 54.93 -15.13
CA GLN A 26 -15.06 55.71 -16.03
C GLN A 26 -14.25 56.95 -15.55
N GLU A 27 -13.02 57.00 -16.12
CA GLU A 27 -12.05 58.10 -16.33
C GLU A 27 -11.15 58.48 -15.13
N GLY A 28 -9.82 58.60 -15.21
CA GLY A 28 -8.82 58.51 -16.27
C GLY A 28 -7.50 59.12 -15.74
N GLY A 29 -6.33 58.52 -16.04
CA GLY A 29 -5.02 59.16 -15.84
C GLY A 29 -3.87 58.24 -15.37
N CYS A 30 -3.09 57.70 -16.33
CA CYS A 30 -1.69 57.27 -16.13
C CYS A 30 -0.75 58.46 -16.48
N PRO A 31 0.52 58.54 -16.00
CA PRO A 31 1.60 57.86 -16.76
C PRO A 31 2.89 57.42 -15.98
N VAL A 32 3.40 56.21 -16.35
CA VAL A 32 4.81 55.66 -16.39
C VAL A 32 5.69 55.64 -15.10
N GLN A 33 6.52 54.64 -14.76
CA GLN A 33 7.28 53.62 -15.49
C GLN A 33 7.50 52.33 -14.66
N HIS A 34 7.45 51.15 -15.29
CA HIS A 34 8.02 49.91 -14.74
C HIS A 34 9.20 49.48 -15.61
N GLU A 35 10.42 49.61 -15.08
CA GLU A 35 11.58 48.90 -15.58
C GLU A 35 11.60 47.48 -15.00
N LYS A 36 11.77 46.49 -15.88
CA LYS A 36 12.10 45.11 -15.53
C LYS A 36 13.56 45.02 -15.08
N PRO A 37 13.89 44.02 -14.25
CA PRO A 37 14.96 43.12 -14.64
C PRO A 37 14.52 41.67 -14.66
N ALA A 38 15.13 40.97 -15.62
CA ALA A 38 14.93 39.59 -15.98
C ALA A 38 15.47 38.63 -14.91
N GLY A 39 14.69 37.58 -14.66
CA GLY A 39 15.09 36.37 -13.94
C GLY A 39 14.17 35.24 -14.36
N GLY A 40 14.01 35.05 -15.67
CA GLY A 40 13.28 33.90 -16.20
C GLY A 40 14.13 32.66 -15.97
N CYS A 41 13.70 31.77 -15.07
CA CYS A 41 14.19 30.40 -15.05
C CYS A 41 13.74 29.74 -16.38
N PRO A 42 14.67 29.37 -17.26
CA PRO A 42 14.31 28.72 -18.52
C PRO A 42 13.97 27.27 -18.21
N VAL A 43 12.68 26.92 -18.22
CA VAL A 43 12.28 25.52 -18.39
C VAL A 43 12.59 25.19 -19.85
N GLN A 44 13.79 24.67 -20.09
CA GLN A 44 14.11 24.02 -21.36
C GLN A 44 13.17 22.82 -21.51
N HIS A 45 12.11 23.01 -22.31
CA HIS A 45 11.36 21.91 -22.89
C HIS A 45 12.18 21.32 -24.04
N ASP A 46 13.22 20.57 -23.68
CA ASP A 46 13.89 19.63 -24.56
C ASP A 46 13.84 18.27 -23.89
N LYS A 47 12.78 17.49 -24.17
CA LYS A 47 12.78 16.03 -24.09
C LYS A 47 11.55 15.44 -24.80
N LYS A 48 11.85 14.34 -25.50
CA LYS A 48 11.07 13.57 -26.46
C LYS A 48 9.66 13.20 -26.00
N ASP A 49 8.81 12.90 -26.97
CA ASP A 49 7.43 12.42 -26.86
C ASP A 49 7.17 11.52 -25.63
N GLY A 50 6.23 11.97 -24.78
CA GLY A 50 5.35 11.09 -24.00
C GLY A 50 5.74 10.81 -22.54
N GLU A 51 5.49 11.75 -21.63
CA GLU A 51 4.87 11.54 -20.31
C GLU A 51 4.80 12.89 -19.57
N GLN A 52 3.61 13.46 -19.43
CA GLN A 52 3.42 14.67 -18.61
C GLN A 52 3.57 14.28 -17.13
N GLU A 53 4.53 14.88 -16.43
CA GLU A 53 4.69 14.66 -14.98
C GLU A 53 3.46 15.20 -14.25
N ILE A 54 2.72 14.32 -13.58
CA ILE A 54 1.56 14.68 -12.77
C ILE A 54 2.01 14.80 -11.31
N TYR A 55 1.57 15.87 -10.64
CA TYR A 55 1.87 16.13 -9.23
C TYR A 55 0.58 16.17 -8.41
N ASN A 56 0.62 15.69 -7.16
CA ASN A 56 -0.49 15.88 -6.23
C ASN A 56 -0.48 17.31 -5.66
N VAL A 57 -1.50 17.64 -4.86
CA VAL A 57 -1.63 18.93 -4.18
C VAL A 57 -0.47 19.26 -3.21
N TYR A 58 0.35 18.26 -2.86
CA TYR A 58 1.54 18.39 -2.01
C TYR A 58 2.85 18.43 -2.80
N GLY A 59 2.79 18.54 -4.14
CA GLY A 59 3.96 18.58 -5.00
C GLY A 59 4.70 17.24 -5.13
N GLN A 60 4.09 16.12 -4.73
CA GLN A 60 4.66 14.79 -4.96
C GLN A 60 4.29 14.30 -6.36
N ARG A 61 5.28 13.80 -7.09
CA ARG A 61 5.07 13.17 -8.40
C ARG A 61 4.20 11.93 -8.25
N ILE A 62 3.18 11.79 -9.10
CA ILE A 62 2.24 10.68 -9.15
C ILE A 62 2.43 9.91 -10.45
N ASP A 63 2.45 8.58 -10.36
CA ASP A 63 2.38 7.69 -11.52
C ASP A 63 0.94 7.68 -12.08
N PRO A 64 0.69 8.13 -13.33
CA PRO A 64 -0.65 8.22 -13.91
C PRO A 64 -1.31 6.85 -14.17
N THR A 65 -0.55 5.75 -14.12
CA THR A 65 -1.02 4.39 -14.39
C THR A 65 -1.70 3.73 -13.18
N ASN A 66 -1.37 4.18 -11.97
CA ASN A 66 -1.93 3.65 -10.72
C ASN A 66 -2.32 4.73 -9.70
N MET A 67 -2.09 6.00 -10.02
CA MET A 67 -2.31 7.16 -9.15
C MET A 67 -1.57 7.10 -7.81
N MET A 68 -0.45 6.37 -7.76
CA MET A 68 0.40 6.28 -6.57
C MET A 68 1.55 7.29 -6.63
N PRO A 69 1.96 7.88 -5.49
CA PRO A 69 3.20 8.64 -5.42
C PRO A 69 4.40 7.77 -5.80
N TYR A 70 5.37 8.35 -6.53
CA TYR A 70 6.61 7.63 -6.88
C TYR A 70 7.44 7.25 -5.66
N ASN A 71 7.40 8.06 -4.61
CA ASN A 71 8.03 7.76 -3.32
C ASN A 71 6.93 7.62 -2.25
N PRO A 72 6.32 6.43 -2.11
CA PRO A 72 5.23 6.23 -1.16
C PRO A 72 5.74 6.25 0.29
N ASN A 73 4.96 6.87 1.18
CA ASN A 73 5.31 6.92 2.60
C ASN A 73 5.27 5.51 3.23
N GLN A 74 6.42 5.09 3.75
CA GLN A 74 6.64 3.83 4.46
C GLN A 74 7.00 4.07 5.94
N GLU A 75 6.98 5.30 6.42
CA GLU A 75 7.18 5.58 7.83
C GLU A 75 6.00 5.07 8.66
N PRO A 76 6.23 4.51 9.85
CA PRO A 76 5.16 4.12 10.76
C PRO A 76 4.21 5.28 11.05
N ASN A 77 2.92 4.98 11.18
CA ASN A 77 1.95 5.98 11.62
C ASN A 77 2.17 6.33 13.10
N ASP A 78 1.85 7.56 13.52
CA ASP A 78 2.01 8.00 14.91
C ASP A 78 1.28 7.12 15.93
N GLU A 79 0.15 6.53 15.54
CA GLU A 79 -0.66 5.63 16.38
C GLU A 79 -0.22 4.15 16.29
N GLN A 80 0.74 3.82 15.43
CA GLN A 80 1.15 2.45 15.17
C GLN A 80 1.94 1.88 16.36
N ARG A 81 1.48 0.76 16.90
CA ARG A 81 2.10 0.08 18.04
C ARG A 81 3.09 -1.01 17.63
N TYR A 82 2.80 -1.71 16.53
CA TYR A 82 3.58 -2.85 16.07
C TYR A 82 4.24 -2.59 14.72
N PRO A 83 5.47 -3.10 14.48
CA PRO A 83 6.14 -2.89 13.20
C PRO A 83 5.42 -3.66 12.08
N LEU A 84 5.23 -3.02 10.94
CA LEU A 84 4.70 -3.62 9.72
C LEU A 84 5.82 -3.75 8.68
N THR A 85 5.72 -4.75 7.81
CA THR A 85 6.73 -4.92 6.76
C THR A 85 6.67 -3.80 5.73
N GLN A 86 7.86 -3.33 5.31
CA GLN A 86 8.01 -2.38 4.21
C GLN A 86 8.28 -3.08 2.87
N GLU A 87 8.51 -4.40 2.91
CA GLU A 87 8.74 -5.23 1.74
C GLU A 87 7.52 -5.25 0.82
N ARG A 88 7.80 -5.17 -0.48
CA ARG A 88 6.77 -5.21 -1.52
C ARG A 88 6.81 -6.56 -2.20
N VAL A 89 5.62 -7.08 -2.49
CA VAL A 89 5.45 -8.38 -3.12
C VAL A 89 5.30 -8.22 -4.63
N GLN A 90 6.03 -9.04 -5.39
CA GLN A 90 5.89 -9.09 -6.84
C GLN A 90 4.61 -9.81 -7.26
N SER A 91 3.83 -9.20 -8.17
CA SER A 91 2.64 -9.81 -8.76
C SER A 91 3.00 -10.70 -9.94
N THR A 92 2.04 -11.54 -10.36
CA THR A 92 2.11 -12.26 -11.64
C THR A 92 1.44 -11.51 -12.78
N ILE A 93 1.06 -10.25 -12.56
CA ILE A 93 0.34 -9.42 -13.52
C ILE A 93 1.38 -8.66 -14.36
N PRO A 94 1.49 -8.91 -15.68
CA PRO A 94 2.40 -8.17 -16.55
C PRO A 94 2.06 -6.68 -16.57
N LYS A 95 3.07 -5.82 -16.48
CA LYS A 95 2.91 -4.37 -16.52
C LYS A 95 3.07 -3.85 -17.95
N GLY A 96 1.98 -3.30 -18.50
CA GLY A 96 1.96 -2.69 -19.82
C GLY A 96 2.97 -1.55 -19.94
N GLY A 97 3.63 -1.45 -21.10
CA GLY A 97 4.71 -0.49 -21.34
C GLY A 97 6.07 -0.90 -20.74
N THR A 98 6.16 -2.06 -20.09
CA THR A 98 7.42 -2.60 -19.55
C THR A 98 7.52 -4.11 -19.80
N GLU A 99 8.70 -4.68 -19.52
CA GLU A 99 8.92 -6.14 -19.52
C GLU A 99 8.74 -6.79 -18.13
N GLY A 100 8.40 -5.99 -17.11
CA GLY A 100 8.22 -6.46 -15.73
C GLY A 100 6.76 -6.73 -15.35
N THR A 101 6.56 -7.11 -14.09
CA THR A 101 5.23 -7.24 -13.48
C THR A 101 4.96 -6.12 -12.48
N TRP A 102 3.69 -5.98 -12.07
CA TRP A 102 3.32 -5.01 -11.03
C TRP A 102 3.89 -5.42 -9.65
N LEU A 103 4.16 -4.43 -8.80
CA LEU A 103 4.52 -4.64 -7.40
C LEU A 103 3.37 -4.20 -6.50
N TYR A 104 2.92 -5.08 -5.62
CA TYR A 104 1.92 -4.75 -4.62
C TYR A 104 2.47 -3.75 -3.58
N PRO A 105 1.63 -2.91 -2.96
CA PRO A 105 2.01 -2.15 -1.78
C PRO A 105 2.48 -3.06 -0.65
N SER A 106 3.41 -2.57 0.17
CA SER A 106 3.78 -3.24 1.43
C SER A 106 2.66 -3.13 2.47
N GLU A 107 2.76 -3.90 3.54
CA GLU A 107 1.85 -3.81 4.69
C GLU A 107 1.82 -2.40 5.28
N GLN A 108 3.00 -1.79 5.45
CA GLN A 108 3.13 -0.44 5.97
C GLN A 108 2.49 0.61 5.05
N MET A 109 2.71 0.51 3.73
CA MET A 109 2.05 1.38 2.75
C MET A 109 0.53 1.23 2.80
N PHE A 110 0.04 0.00 2.92
CA PHE A 110 -1.37 -0.31 2.96
C PHE A 110 -2.03 0.25 4.23
N PHE A 111 -1.43 0.02 5.40
CA PHE A 111 -1.92 0.54 6.67
C PHE A 111 -1.95 2.08 6.68
N ASN A 112 -0.88 2.73 6.22
CA ASN A 112 -0.84 4.19 6.08
C ASN A 112 -1.94 4.71 5.14
N ALA A 113 -2.25 3.98 4.07
CA ALA A 113 -3.33 4.33 3.17
C ALA A 113 -4.72 4.16 3.80
N LEU A 114 -4.93 3.12 4.62
CA LEU A 114 -6.17 2.91 5.37
C LEU A 114 -6.41 4.03 6.38
N LYS A 115 -5.40 4.35 7.20
CA LYS A 115 -5.46 5.43 8.18
C LYS A 115 -5.78 6.78 7.52
N ARG A 116 -5.08 7.11 6.43
CA ARG A 116 -5.35 8.35 5.65
C ARG A 116 -6.78 8.42 5.10
N LYS A 117 -7.39 7.27 4.79
CA LYS A 117 -8.77 7.19 4.25
C LYS A 117 -9.85 7.13 5.34
N GLY A 118 -9.49 7.17 6.62
CA GLY A 118 -10.44 6.99 7.72
C GLY A 118 -11.07 5.60 7.75
N LYS A 119 -10.38 4.58 7.22
CA LYS A 119 -10.83 3.17 7.17
C LYS A 119 -9.94 2.24 7.99
N GLY A 120 -9.04 2.80 8.79
CA GLY A 120 -8.07 2.04 9.60
C GLY A 120 -8.28 2.16 11.10
N GLU A 121 -9.40 2.72 11.57
CA GLU A 121 -9.69 2.86 13.01
C GLU A 121 -9.88 1.48 13.66
N ASP A 122 -10.64 0.59 13.01
CA ASP A 122 -10.92 -0.76 13.51
C ASP A 122 -9.91 -1.83 13.04
N VAL A 123 -8.81 -1.41 12.39
CA VAL A 123 -7.83 -2.36 11.83
C VAL A 123 -6.63 -2.46 12.77
N HIS A 124 -6.49 -3.63 13.41
CA HIS A 124 -5.33 -3.97 14.21
C HIS A 124 -4.14 -4.34 13.32
N GLU A 125 -2.91 -3.95 13.69
CA GLU A 125 -1.69 -4.21 12.91
C GLU A 125 -1.46 -5.70 12.67
N GLY A 126 -1.85 -6.54 13.64
CA GLY A 126 -1.80 -8.00 13.52
C GLY A 126 -2.67 -8.58 12.39
N ASP A 127 -3.69 -7.86 11.93
CA ASP A 127 -4.55 -8.30 10.82
C ASP A 127 -4.10 -7.78 9.46
N VAL A 128 -3.21 -6.79 9.42
CA VAL A 128 -2.78 -6.12 8.18
C VAL A 128 -2.18 -7.12 7.19
N SER A 129 -1.37 -8.07 7.67
CA SER A 129 -0.76 -9.10 6.83
C SER A 129 -1.82 -9.94 6.11
N THR A 130 -2.83 -10.39 6.84
CA THR A 130 -3.97 -11.14 6.29
C THR A 130 -4.75 -10.29 5.29
N ILE A 131 -5.06 -9.04 5.64
CA ILE A 131 -5.82 -8.14 4.77
C ILE A 131 -5.07 -7.91 3.45
N VAL A 132 -3.77 -7.63 3.50
CA VAL A 132 -2.94 -7.43 2.30
C VAL A 132 -2.87 -8.71 1.46
N ALA A 133 -2.72 -9.88 2.10
CA ALA A 133 -2.75 -11.15 1.40
C ALA A 133 -4.09 -11.39 0.69
N ILE A 134 -5.22 -11.08 1.31
CA ILE A 134 -6.56 -11.13 0.68
C ILE A 134 -6.59 -10.22 -0.56
N HIS A 135 -6.16 -8.97 -0.43
CA HIS A 135 -6.18 -8.00 -1.54
C HIS A 135 -5.31 -8.44 -2.72
N ASN A 136 -4.10 -8.93 -2.45
CA ASN A 136 -3.19 -9.42 -3.49
C ASN A 136 -3.80 -10.63 -4.22
N ASN A 137 -4.38 -11.57 -3.48
CA ASN A 137 -5.10 -12.71 -4.05
C ASN A 137 -6.31 -12.28 -4.89
N MET A 138 -7.05 -11.26 -4.46
CA MET A 138 -8.17 -10.72 -5.23
C MET A 138 -7.70 -10.14 -6.57
N ASN A 139 -6.58 -9.41 -6.57
CA ASN A 139 -5.99 -8.88 -7.80
C ASN A 139 -5.57 -10.01 -8.75
N GLU A 140 -4.93 -11.07 -8.25
CA GLU A 140 -4.55 -12.21 -9.10
C GLU A 140 -5.76 -12.95 -9.67
N ARG A 141 -6.82 -13.14 -8.87
CA ARG A 141 -8.09 -13.72 -9.35
C ARG A 141 -8.75 -12.85 -10.42
N ALA A 142 -8.75 -11.54 -10.22
CA ALA A 142 -9.29 -10.57 -11.18
C ALA A 142 -8.54 -10.65 -12.51
N TRP A 143 -7.20 -10.70 -12.45
CA TRP A 143 -6.38 -10.86 -13.63
C TRP A 143 -6.59 -12.20 -14.33
N ALA A 144 -6.71 -13.29 -13.58
CA ALA A 144 -6.97 -14.61 -14.16
C ALA A 144 -8.29 -14.66 -14.95
N GLN A 145 -9.34 -13.95 -14.49
CA GLN A 145 -10.58 -13.79 -15.26
C GLN A 145 -10.36 -12.97 -16.54
N VAL A 146 -9.57 -11.88 -16.49
CA VAL A 146 -9.23 -11.08 -17.67
C VAL A 146 -8.46 -11.92 -18.70
N GLU A 147 -7.42 -12.65 -18.27
CA GLU A 147 -6.66 -13.54 -19.14
C GLU A 147 -7.53 -14.62 -19.77
N GLN A 148 -8.46 -15.22 -19.00
CA GLN A 148 -9.38 -16.21 -19.55
C GLN A 148 -10.25 -15.58 -20.65
N TYR A 149 -10.73 -14.37 -20.42
CA TYR A 149 -11.51 -13.60 -21.39
C TYR A 149 -10.72 -13.34 -22.68
N GLU A 150 -9.50 -12.83 -22.54
CA GLU A 150 -8.60 -12.52 -23.65
C GLU A 150 -8.18 -13.80 -24.38
N LYS A 151 -7.83 -14.88 -23.70
CA LYS A 151 -7.46 -16.16 -24.33
C LYS A 151 -8.58 -16.76 -25.17
N VAL A 152 -9.84 -16.60 -24.75
CA VAL A 152 -11.00 -17.16 -25.45
C VAL A 152 -11.42 -16.29 -26.63
N CYS A 153 -11.41 -14.97 -26.45
CA CYS A 153 -11.89 -14.05 -27.47
C CYS A 153 -10.80 -13.62 -28.45
N HIS A 154 -9.56 -13.46 -27.96
CA HIS A 154 -8.36 -12.91 -28.62
C HIS A 154 -7.07 -13.70 -28.26
N PRO A 155 -6.91 -14.95 -28.73
CA PRO A 155 -5.81 -15.84 -28.30
C PRO A 155 -4.38 -15.27 -28.49
N GLU A 156 -4.19 -14.40 -29.48
CA GLU A 156 -2.88 -13.81 -29.85
C GLU A 156 -2.63 -12.44 -29.18
N SER A 157 -3.48 -12.03 -28.24
CA SER A 157 -3.48 -10.68 -27.68
C SER A 157 -2.31 -10.38 -26.73
N ASP A 158 -1.68 -11.40 -26.14
CA ASP A 158 -0.65 -11.26 -25.08
C ASP A 158 -0.94 -10.09 -24.10
N PRO A 159 -2.01 -10.18 -23.30
CA PRO A 159 -2.53 -9.02 -22.58
C PRO A 159 -1.61 -8.61 -21.43
N LYS A 160 -1.38 -7.30 -21.28
CA LYS A 160 -0.65 -6.68 -20.16
C LYS A 160 -1.51 -5.62 -19.47
N LEU A 161 -1.45 -5.51 -18.14
CA LEU A 161 -2.18 -4.47 -17.39
C LEU A 161 -1.47 -3.14 -17.52
N LEU A 162 -2.07 -2.18 -18.24
CA LEU A 162 -1.50 -0.85 -18.47
C LEU A 162 -1.82 0.12 -17.33
N LYS A 163 -3.07 0.13 -16.88
CA LYS A 163 -3.56 1.07 -15.87
C LYS A 163 -4.72 0.48 -15.10
N PHE A 164 -4.89 0.86 -13.84
CA PHE A 164 -6.09 0.55 -13.06
C PHE A 164 -6.62 1.80 -12.36
N CYS A 165 -7.93 1.84 -12.13
CA CYS A 165 -8.60 2.95 -11.49
C CYS A 165 -9.79 2.45 -10.66
N GLY A 166 -9.81 2.80 -9.37
CA GLY A 166 -10.97 2.55 -8.50
C GLY A 166 -12.13 3.49 -8.83
N ARG A 167 -13.34 2.96 -8.91
CA ARG A 167 -14.59 3.70 -9.14
C ARG A 167 -15.71 3.23 -8.19
N PRO A 168 -15.49 3.29 -6.87
CA PRO A 168 -16.42 2.71 -5.88
C PRO A 168 -17.83 3.32 -5.95
N ASP A 169 -17.95 4.61 -6.29
CA ASP A 169 -19.23 5.32 -6.31
C ASP A 169 -19.98 5.22 -7.65
N THR A 170 -19.46 4.49 -8.63
CA THR A 170 -20.06 4.39 -9.96
C THR A 170 -20.53 2.98 -10.27
N LEU A 171 -21.84 2.73 -10.21
CA LEU A 171 -22.40 1.42 -10.57
C LEU A 171 -22.29 1.15 -12.09
N THR A 172 -22.06 -0.11 -12.44
CA THR A 172 -22.22 -0.55 -13.83
C THR A 172 -23.70 -0.69 -14.19
N PRO A 173 -24.09 -0.63 -15.47
CA PRO A 173 -25.49 -0.85 -15.86
C PRO A 173 -26.04 -2.20 -15.35
N ILE A 174 -25.22 -3.25 -15.36
CA ILE A 174 -25.59 -4.56 -14.83
C ILE A 174 -25.75 -4.51 -13.31
N ALA A 175 -24.82 -3.87 -12.59
CA ALA A 175 -24.92 -3.71 -11.14
C ALA A 175 -26.16 -2.90 -10.73
N TRP A 176 -26.53 -1.89 -11.52
CA TRP A 176 -27.75 -1.12 -11.32
C TRP A 176 -29.01 -1.99 -11.46
N VAL A 177 -29.11 -2.81 -12.52
CA VAL A 177 -30.22 -3.75 -12.70
C VAL A 177 -30.26 -4.80 -11.58
N LYS A 178 -29.12 -5.40 -11.24
CA LYS A 178 -29.01 -6.38 -10.14
C LYS A 178 -29.48 -5.81 -8.80
N ASN A 179 -29.11 -4.56 -8.52
CA ASN A 179 -29.53 -3.86 -7.31
C ASN A 179 -31.06 -3.67 -7.27
N ILE A 180 -31.69 -3.30 -8.39
CA ILE A 180 -33.16 -3.17 -8.47
C ILE A 180 -33.86 -4.51 -8.27
N LEU A 181 -33.26 -5.61 -8.74
CA LEU A 181 -33.79 -6.97 -8.60
C LEU A 181 -33.47 -7.60 -7.23
N GLY A 182 -32.84 -6.88 -6.30
CA GLY A 182 -32.57 -7.36 -4.95
C GLY A 182 -31.34 -8.25 -4.80
N TYR A 183 -30.47 -8.37 -5.81
CA TYR A 183 -29.22 -9.15 -5.73
C TYR A 183 -28.07 -8.40 -5.04
N GLY A 184 -28.33 -7.20 -4.52
CA GLY A 184 -27.32 -6.34 -3.90
C GLY A 184 -26.48 -5.54 -4.89
N LYS A 185 -25.74 -4.57 -4.35
CA LYS A 185 -24.78 -3.74 -5.08
C LYS A 185 -23.36 -4.25 -4.83
N PRO A 186 -22.42 -4.07 -5.78
CA PRO A 186 -21.01 -4.30 -5.49
C PRO A 186 -20.55 -3.34 -4.38
N PHE A 187 -19.71 -3.84 -3.47
CA PHE A 187 -19.10 -3.00 -2.44
C PHE A 187 -17.91 -2.20 -2.98
N ASP A 188 -17.33 -2.66 -4.08
CA ASP A 188 -16.22 -2.00 -4.75
C ASP A 188 -16.24 -2.29 -6.25
N ARG A 189 -15.71 -1.35 -7.04
CA ARG A 189 -15.59 -1.46 -8.51
C ARG A 189 -14.25 -0.91 -8.96
N HIS A 190 -13.62 -1.65 -9.85
CA HIS A 190 -12.40 -1.25 -10.52
C HIS A 190 -12.55 -1.28 -12.04
N ASP A 191 -11.92 -0.32 -12.70
CA ASP A 191 -11.73 -0.31 -14.14
C ASP A 191 -10.25 -0.54 -14.45
N TRP A 192 -9.95 -1.56 -15.24
CA TRP A 192 -8.60 -1.91 -15.67
C TRP A 192 -8.45 -1.66 -17.16
N THR A 193 -7.36 -1.02 -17.59
CA THR A 193 -7.01 -0.85 -19.00
C THR A 193 -5.95 -1.89 -19.36
N ILE A 194 -6.30 -2.75 -20.30
CA ILE A 194 -5.46 -3.82 -20.81
C ILE A 194 -4.82 -3.37 -22.12
N LEU A 195 -3.51 -3.55 -22.24
CA LEU A 195 -2.75 -3.34 -23.46
C LEU A 195 -2.51 -4.70 -24.12
N ARG A 196 -2.89 -4.83 -25.38
CA ARG A 196 -2.60 -6.01 -26.21
C ARG A 196 -1.32 -5.82 -27.01
N SER A 197 -0.79 -6.91 -27.57
CA SER A 197 0.40 -6.95 -28.42
C SER A 197 0.34 -6.05 -29.65
N ASP A 198 -0.86 -5.78 -30.17
CA ASP A 198 -1.13 -4.87 -31.29
C ASP A 198 -1.25 -3.39 -30.87
N ASN A 199 -0.95 -3.08 -29.61
CA ASN A 199 -1.10 -1.77 -28.96
C ASN A 199 -2.55 -1.29 -28.77
N THR A 200 -3.55 -2.16 -28.97
CA THR A 200 -4.93 -1.81 -28.62
C THR A 200 -5.11 -1.76 -27.11
N GLN A 201 -5.87 -0.76 -26.67
CA GLN A 201 -6.21 -0.58 -25.26
C GLN A 201 -7.67 -0.91 -25.03
N VAL A 202 -7.94 -1.89 -24.19
CA VAL A 202 -9.29 -2.36 -23.88
C VAL A 202 -9.57 -2.17 -22.39
N ARG A 203 -10.67 -1.49 -22.09
CA ARG A 203 -11.10 -1.31 -20.71
C ARG A 203 -11.91 -2.51 -20.25
N TYR A 204 -11.56 -3.06 -19.09
CA TYR A 204 -12.31 -4.05 -18.34
C TYR A 204 -12.94 -3.39 -17.12
N VAL A 205 -14.10 -3.90 -16.73
CA VAL A 205 -14.80 -3.51 -15.50
C VAL A 205 -14.91 -4.72 -14.59
N ILE A 206 -14.60 -4.51 -13.33
CA ILE A 206 -14.52 -5.55 -12.30
C ILE A 206 -15.39 -5.10 -11.14
N ASP A 207 -16.47 -5.83 -10.90
CA ASP A 207 -17.37 -5.61 -9.77
C ASP A 207 -17.07 -6.64 -8.68
N TYR A 208 -16.90 -6.20 -7.43
CA TYR A 208 -16.70 -7.04 -6.26
C TYR A 208 -17.96 -7.09 -5.40
N TYR A 209 -18.38 -8.29 -5.02
CA TYR A 209 -19.56 -8.55 -4.21
C TYR A 209 -19.17 -9.32 -2.95
N PHE A 210 -19.84 -9.01 -1.84
CA PHE A 210 -19.66 -9.67 -0.56
C PHE A 210 -20.89 -10.52 -0.25
N ASP A 211 -20.65 -11.71 0.26
CA ASP A 211 -21.66 -12.69 0.65
C ASP A 211 -21.45 -13.03 2.13
N ASP A 212 -22.29 -12.46 3.00
CA ASP A 212 -22.21 -12.60 4.45
C ASP A 212 -22.31 -14.08 4.89
N ASP A 213 -23.14 -14.88 4.21
CA ASP A 213 -23.35 -16.28 4.57
C ASP A 213 -22.07 -17.11 4.36
N LYS A 214 -21.31 -16.76 3.32
CA LYS A 214 -20.03 -17.42 2.99
C LYS A 214 -18.84 -16.90 3.79
N ALA A 215 -18.97 -15.80 4.52
CA ALA A 215 -17.89 -15.26 5.36
C ALA A 215 -17.47 -16.25 6.46
N THR A 216 -18.38 -17.10 6.91
CA THR A 216 -18.09 -18.13 7.91
C THR A 216 -17.18 -19.26 7.38
N GLU A 217 -17.04 -19.39 6.07
CA GLU A 217 -16.19 -20.39 5.41
C GLU A 217 -14.80 -19.86 5.04
N ASP A 218 -14.53 -18.57 5.28
CA ASP A 218 -13.26 -17.95 4.93
C ASP A 218 -12.11 -18.46 5.81
N LYS A 219 -10.93 -18.58 5.21
CA LYS A 219 -9.66 -18.93 5.82
C LYS A 219 -8.64 -17.85 5.51
N VAL A 220 -7.69 -17.65 6.41
CA VAL A 220 -6.52 -16.78 6.17
C VAL A 220 -5.80 -17.26 4.91
N PRO A 221 -5.76 -16.46 3.82
CA PRO A 221 -5.16 -16.90 2.58
C PRO A 221 -3.64 -16.85 2.66
N GLU A 222 -2.99 -17.90 2.18
CA GLU A 222 -1.62 -17.76 1.68
C GLU A 222 -1.64 -16.93 0.39
N LEU A 223 -0.53 -16.26 0.08
CA LEU A 223 -0.36 -15.54 -1.19
C LEU A 223 -0.56 -16.52 -2.36
N HIS A 224 -1.44 -16.17 -3.31
CA HIS A 224 -1.90 -17.00 -4.43
C HIS A 224 -2.82 -18.21 -4.08
N SER A 225 -3.47 -18.21 -2.92
CA SER A 225 -4.47 -19.22 -2.59
C SER A 225 -5.83 -18.94 -3.26
N ALA A 226 -6.39 -19.97 -3.92
CA ALA A 226 -7.57 -19.83 -4.78
C ALA A 226 -8.91 -19.81 -4.07
N SER A 227 -9.00 -20.53 -2.96
CA SER A 227 -10.28 -20.92 -2.36
C SER A 227 -10.41 -20.52 -0.91
N SER A 228 -9.45 -19.76 -0.38
CA SER A 228 -9.41 -19.38 1.03
C SER A 228 -10.44 -18.32 1.37
N VAL A 229 -10.79 -17.43 0.43
CA VAL A 229 -11.80 -16.37 0.64
C VAL A 229 -12.97 -16.60 -0.31
N LYS A 230 -14.07 -17.14 0.23
CA LYS A 230 -15.31 -17.48 -0.48
C LYS A 230 -16.37 -16.39 -0.38
N SER A 231 -16.35 -15.57 0.66
CA SER A 231 -17.27 -14.44 0.84
C SER A 231 -17.16 -13.39 -0.26
N ILE A 232 -15.95 -13.23 -0.81
CA ILE A 232 -15.70 -12.25 -1.87
C ILE A 232 -15.78 -12.93 -3.23
N SER A 233 -16.79 -12.54 -3.99
CA SER A 233 -16.92 -12.89 -5.40
C SER A 233 -16.61 -11.68 -6.27
N MET A 234 -16.12 -11.92 -7.48
CA MET A 234 -15.79 -10.87 -8.43
C MET A 234 -16.16 -11.27 -9.84
N TYR A 235 -16.46 -10.26 -10.66
CA TYR A 235 -16.82 -10.47 -12.05
C TYR A 235 -16.14 -9.44 -12.96
N ALA A 236 -15.04 -9.86 -13.59
CA ALA A 236 -14.30 -9.11 -14.60
C ALA A 236 -14.87 -9.35 -16.00
N ARG A 237 -14.95 -8.30 -16.80
CA ARG A 237 -15.48 -8.34 -18.17
C ARG A 237 -15.09 -7.09 -18.97
N PRO A 238 -15.01 -7.17 -20.31
CA PRO A 238 -14.80 -5.98 -21.14
C PRO A 238 -15.87 -4.91 -20.88
N ALA A 239 -15.49 -3.64 -20.85
CA ALA A 239 -16.41 -2.51 -20.85
C ALA A 239 -17.08 -2.41 -22.23
N ILE A 240 -18.34 -1.97 -22.28
CA ILE A 240 -19.06 -1.81 -23.56
C ILE A 240 -18.71 -0.44 -24.16
N ASP A 241 -17.44 -0.24 -24.46
CA ASP A 241 -16.91 1.00 -25.07
C ASP A 241 -16.81 0.88 -26.60
N SER A 242 -16.79 -0.34 -27.12
CA SER A 242 -16.72 -0.66 -28.55
C SER A 242 -17.63 -1.82 -28.91
N LEU A 243 -17.88 -2.00 -30.22
CA LEU A 243 -18.63 -3.13 -30.75
C LEU A 243 -17.90 -4.45 -30.50
N ASP A 244 -16.56 -4.46 -30.59
CA ASP A 244 -15.75 -5.65 -30.32
C ASP A 244 -15.93 -6.11 -28.87
N SER A 245 -15.88 -5.19 -27.91
CA SER A 245 -16.11 -5.53 -26.50
C SER A 245 -17.54 -5.99 -26.20
N LEU A 246 -18.53 -5.52 -26.98
CA LEU A 246 -19.90 -6.05 -26.90
C LEU A 246 -19.98 -7.47 -27.45
N ILE A 247 -19.34 -7.74 -28.59
CA ILE A 247 -19.26 -9.07 -29.19
C ILE A 247 -18.57 -10.03 -28.24
N ASP A 248 -17.48 -9.61 -27.61
CA ASP A 248 -16.75 -10.38 -26.59
C ASP A 248 -17.66 -10.75 -25.40
N ARG A 249 -18.56 -9.85 -24.98
CA ARG A 249 -19.56 -10.13 -23.94
C ARG A 249 -20.57 -11.22 -24.31
N ILE A 250 -20.83 -11.41 -25.59
CA ILE A 250 -21.76 -12.43 -26.09
C ILE A 250 -21.01 -13.73 -26.41
N LYS A 251 -19.85 -13.62 -27.06
CA LYS A 251 -19.03 -14.74 -27.53
C LYS A 251 -18.51 -15.59 -26.37
N PHE A 252 -17.99 -14.95 -25.32
CA PHE A 252 -17.38 -15.65 -24.18
C PHE A 252 -18.30 -16.70 -23.51
N PRO A 253 -19.53 -16.35 -23.05
CA PRO A 253 -20.42 -17.34 -22.44
C PRO A 253 -20.89 -18.41 -23.43
N VAL A 254 -21.08 -18.07 -24.71
CA VAL A 254 -21.49 -19.03 -25.75
C VAL A 254 -20.40 -20.07 -25.99
N ILE A 255 -19.14 -19.65 -26.15
CA ILE A 255 -18.00 -20.56 -26.29
C ILE A 255 -17.87 -21.44 -25.05
N GLY A 256 -18.09 -20.88 -23.85
CA GLY A 256 -18.02 -21.67 -22.64
C GLY A 256 -19.10 -22.69 -22.44
N MET A 257 -20.31 -22.41 -22.92
CA MET A 257 -21.39 -23.39 -22.94
C MET A 257 -21.08 -24.54 -23.92
N LEU A 258 -20.44 -24.25 -25.05
CA LEU A 258 -20.12 -25.24 -26.09
C LEU A 258 -18.90 -26.10 -25.76
N ASN A 259 -17.84 -25.50 -25.20
CA ASN A 259 -16.54 -26.15 -25.03
C ASN A 259 -16.19 -26.45 -23.55
N GLY A 260 -17.04 -26.07 -22.60
CA GLY A 260 -16.78 -26.21 -21.17
C GLY A 260 -15.63 -25.31 -20.70
N LEU A 261 -15.91 -24.03 -20.41
CA LEU A 261 -14.89 -23.15 -19.83
C LEU A 261 -14.40 -23.70 -18.49
N GLN A 262 -13.16 -24.14 -18.46
CA GLN A 262 -12.47 -24.44 -17.21
C GLN A 262 -12.25 -23.12 -16.46
N GLU A 263 -12.59 -23.09 -15.16
CA GLU A 263 -12.30 -21.93 -14.31
C GLU A 263 -10.81 -21.58 -14.36
N ALA A 264 -10.50 -20.29 -14.26
CA ALA A 264 -9.12 -19.82 -14.32
C ALA A 264 -8.28 -20.44 -13.18
N ASP A 265 -7.32 -21.30 -13.54
CA ASP A 265 -6.47 -22.02 -12.60
C ASP A 265 -5.36 -21.11 -12.05
N ILE A 266 -5.65 -20.47 -10.92
CA ILE A 266 -4.70 -19.52 -10.31
C ILE A 266 -3.51 -20.22 -9.62
N THR A 267 -3.59 -21.51 -9.36
CA THR A 267 -2.50 -22.29 -8.74
C THR A 267 -1.27 -22.33 -9.66
N LYS A 268 -1.51 -22.37 -10.97
CA LYS A 268 -0.43 -22.27 -11.97
C LYS A 268 0.26 -20.91 -11.94
N ARG A 269 -0.47 -19.85 -11.58
CA ARG A 269 0.09 -18.49 -11.45
C ARG A 269 0.97 -18.38 -10.21
N ALA A 270 0.57 -18.98 -9.10
CA ALA A 270 1.39 -19.03 -7.89
C ALA A 270 2.83 -19.53 -8.13
N ALA A 271 3.00 -20.47 -9.07
CA ALA A 271 4.30 -21.01 -9.45
C ALA A 271 5.18 -20.05 -10.27
N LEU A 272 4.63 -18.94 -10.78
CA LEU A 272 5.37 -17.92 -11.53
C LEU A 272 6.09 -16.91 -10.63
N VAL A 273 5.73 -16.85 -9.34
CA VAL A 273 6.41 -15.99 -8.37
C VAL A 273 7.54 -16.77 -7.72
N GLU A 274 8.75 -16.22 -7.82
CA GLU A 274 9.87 -16.71 -7.04
C GLU A 274 9.56 -16.46 -5.56
N LYS A 275 9.42 -17.54 -4.78
CA LYS A 275 9.22 -17.41 -3.34
C LYS A 275 10.45 -16.71 -2.77
N PRO A 276 10.29 -15.65 -1.95
CA PRO A 276 11.42 -15.04 -1.28
C PRO A 276 12.13 -16.14 -0.48
N GLN A 277 13.45 -16.24 -0.66
CA GLN A 277 14.29 -17.08 0.17
C GLN A 277 14.29 -16.46 1.56
N VAL A 278 13.42 -16.95 2.43
CA VAL A 278 13.48 -16.61 3.85
C VAL A 278 14.69 -17.38 4.37
N ASP A 279 15.81 -16.68 4.54
CA ASP A 279 16.96 -17.25 5.24
C ASP A 279 16.48 -17.69 6.62
N GLU A 280 16.53 -19.00 6.85
CA GLU A 280 16.07 -19.61 8.09
C GLU A 280 16.98 -19.11 9.22
N ILE A 281 16.48 -18.15 10.01
CA ILE A 281 17.22 -17.59 11.14
C ILE A 281 17.44 -18.73 12.15
N LYS A 282 18.65 -19.28 12.20
CA LYS A 282 19.05 -20.38 13.10
C LYS A 282 19.13 -19.98 14.58
N GLU A 283 18.86 -18.71 14.90
CA GLU A 283 18.90 -18.17 16.25
C GLU A 283 17.52 -18.30 16.93
N ALA A 284 17.51 -18.47 18.25
CA ALA A 284 16.26 -18.64 19.00
C ALA A 284 15.34 -17.40 18.85
N PRO A 285 14.02 -17.60 18.71
CA PRO A 285 13.07 -16.49 18.64
C PRO A 285 13.08 -15.70 19.95
N LEU A 286 12.95 -14.38 19.85
CA LEU A 286 12.77 -13.50 21.01
C LEU A 286 11.29 -13.46 21.41
N SER A 287 11.00 -13.29 22.69
CA SER A 287 9.66 -12.92 23.15
C SER A 287 9.45 -11.41 23.09
N ALA A 288 8.20 -10.96 22.94
CA ALA A 288 7.87 -9.53 22.96
C ALA A 288 8.29 -8.84 24.27
N ALA A 289 8.25 -9.55 25.40
CA ALA A 289 8.69 -9.04 26.70
C ALA A 289 10.21 -8.81 26.76
N GLU A 290 11.01 -9.72 26.20
CA GLU A 290 12.47 -9.54 26.10
C GLU A 290 12.82 -8.36 25.19
N VAL A 291 12.09 -8.22 24.08
CA VAL A 291 12.25 -7.11 23.15
C VAL A 291 11.93 -5.78 23.84
N GLU A 292 10.79 -5.67 24.52
CA GLU A 292 10.38 -4.47 25.26
C GLU A 292 11.39 -4.12 26.37
N ALA A 293 11.84 -5.10 27.15
CA ALA A 293 12.85 -4.90 28.17
C ALA A 293 14.19 -4.40 27.60
N THR A 294 14.62 -4.97 26.46
CA THR A 294 15.86 -4.58 25.80
C THR A 294 15.77 -3.17 25.22
N PHE A 295 14.67 -2.82 24.54
CA PHE A 295 14.45 -1.46 24.05
C PHE A 295 14.34 -0.44 25.20
N GLY A 296 13.67 -0.81 26.30
CA GLY A 296 13.63 0.00 27.51
C GLY A 296 15.04 0.31 28.04
N LYS A 297 15.88 -0.72 28.14
CA LYS A 297 17.28 -0.58 28.57
C LYS A 297 18.10 0.28 27.60
N ILE A 298 17.93 0.13 26.29
CA ILE A 298 18.58 0.98 25.27
C ILE A 298 18.16 2.43 25.43
N LYS A 299 16.86 2.70 25.54
CA LYS A 299 16.32 4.06 25.68
C LYS A 299 16.86 4.78 26.91
N GLU A 300 16.98 4.06 28.03
CA GLU A 300 17.52 4.61 29.28
C GLU A 300 19.03 4.80 29.22
N SER A 301 19.77 3.74 28.87
CA SER A 301 21.24 3.72 28.90
C SER A 301 21.87 4.59 27.82
N CYS A 302 21.25 4.65 26.63
CA CYS A 302 21.75 5.40 25.48
C CYS A 302 21.09 6.77 25.30
N ARG A 303 20.34 7.27 26.28
CA ARG A 303 19.60 8.55 26.21
C ARG A 303 20.45 9.73 25.74
N ASN A 304 21.67 9.84 26.25
CA ASN A 304 22.58 10.93 25.89
C ASN A 304 23.05 10.81 24.43
N ALA A 305 23.28 9.59 23.93
CA ALA A 305 23.65 9.36 22.54
C ALA A 305 22.47 9.70 21.60
N PHE A 306 21.24 9.31 21.96
CA PHE A 306 20.03 9.73 21.24
C PHE A 306 19.88 11.26 21.18
N GLN A 307 20.12 11.95 22.30
CA GLN A 307 20.05 13.41 22.32
C GLN A 307 21.09 14.04 21.38
N LYS A 308 22.34 13.54 21.39
CA LYS A 308 23.38 14.02 20.49
C LYS A 308 23.03 13.85 19.01
N VAL A 309 22.44 12.72 18.62
CA VAL A 309 21.97 12.50 17.24
C VAL A 309 20.86 13.48 16.87
N ARG A 310 19.99 13.86 17.81
CA ARG A 310 18.90 14.83 17.55
C ARG A 310 19.37 16.28 17.48
N THR A 311 20.47 16.62 18.15
CA THR A 311 20.95 18.00 18.27
C THR A 311 22.24 18.26 17.51
N CYS A 312 22.73 17.31 16.70
CA CYS A 312 23.92 17.51 15.89
C CYS A 312 23.64 18.51 14.75
N GLU A 313 24.66 19.27 14.35
CA GLU A 313 24.52 20.34 13.35
C GLU A 313 25.34 20.08 12.08
N SER A 314 26.54 19.51 12.21
CA SER A 314 27.38 19.15 11.08
C SER A 314 27.25 17.68 10.70
N GLU A 315 27.47 17.37 9.42
CA GLU A 315 27.46 16.00 8.92
C GLU A 315 28.45 15.09 9.66
N ILE A 316 29.64 15.62 9.97
CA ILE A 316 30.67 14.91 10.72
C ILE A 316 30.20 14.65 12.15
N ASP A 317 29.66 15.66 12.84
CA ASP A 317 29.18 15.49 14.22
C ASP A 317 28.00 14.51 14.29
N CYS A 318 27.09 14.56 13.32
CA CYS A 318 25.97 13.64 13.22
C CYS A 318 26.43 12.20 12.96
N SER A 319 27.40 11.99 12.06
CA SER A 319 27.95 10.66 11.81
C SER A 319 28.64 10.09 13.05
N LEU A 320 29.44 10.89 13.76
CA LEU A 320 30.09 10.48 15.01
C LEU A 320 29.06 10.19 16.11
N ALA A 321 28.01 10.99 16.23
CA ALA A 321 26.93 10.77 17.18
C ALA A 321 26.15 9.47 16.87
N ALA A 322 25.90 9.18 15.59
CA ALA A 322 25.23 7.96 15.14
C ALA A 322 26.07 6.72 15.44
N THR A 323 27.38 6.76 15.14
CA THR A 323 28.31 5.66 15.47
C THR A 323 28.39 5.44 16.98
N ALA A 324 28.41 6.51 17.78
CA ALA A 324 28.41 6.41 19.25
C ALA A 324 27.10 5.79 19.77
N LEU A 325 25.96 6.10 19.15
CA LEU A 325 24.67 5.47 19.46
C LEU A 325 24.68 3.98 19.11
N GLN A 326 25.17 3.60 17.92
CA GLN A 326 25.30 2.20 17.52
C GLN A 326 26.21 1.41 18.45
N LEU A 327 27.34 1.97 18.89
CA LEU A 327 28.20 1.32 19.89
C LEU A 327 27.47 1.15 21.23
N CYS A 328 26.74 2.16 21.70
CA CYS A 328 25.96 2.06 22.93
C CYS A 328 24.88 0.96 22.84
N MET A 329 24.17 0.88 21.71
CA MET A 329 23.22 -0.20 21.46
C MET A 329 23.93 -1.57 21.41
N GLY A 330 25.09 -1.64 20.76
CA GLY A 330 25.90 -2.85 20.66
C GLY A 330 26.32 -3.38 22.03
N GLN A 331 26.72 -2.51 22.96
CA GLN A 331 27.06 -2.91 24.34
C GLN A 331 25.91 -3.59 25.09
N ILE A 332 24.66 -3.33 24.70
CA ILE A 332 23.46 -3.92 25.30
C ILE A 332 23.04 -5.18 24.56
N VAL A 333 23.01 -5.14 23.24
CA VAL A 333 22.46 -6.19 22.37
C VAL A 333 23.49 -7.28 22.07
N CYS A 334 24.72 -6.90 21.74
CA CYS A 334 25.81 -7.78 21.31
C CYS A 334 27.13 -7.38 22.02
N PRO A 335 27.22 -7.58 23.35
CA PRO A 335 28.33 -7.08 24.16
C PRO A 335 29.69 -7.62 23.73
N THR A 336 29.74 -8.85 23.20
CA THR A 336 30.97 -9.47 22.69
C THR A 336 31.52 -8.72 21.49
N GLU A 337 30.66 -8.43 20.50
CA GLU A 337 31.01 -7.71 19.28
C GLU A 337 31.36 -6.25 19.59
N ALA A 338 30.59 -5.60 20.48
CA ALA A 338 30.90 -4.24 20.93
C ALA A 338 32.24 -4.15 21.69
N SER A 339 32.60 -5.17 22.47
CA SER A 339 33.91 -5.24 23.13
C SER A 339 35.04 -5.41 22.11
N LYS A 340 34.86 -6.25 21.08
CA LYS A 340 35.85 -6.41 20.00
C LYS A 340 36.07 -5.09 19.25
N LEU A 341 35.00 -4.36 18.95
CA LEU A 341 35.10 -3.04 18.32
C LEU A 341 35.86 -2.05 19.22
N SER A 342 35.56 -2.04 20.52
CA SER A 342 36.28 -1.18 21.48
C SER A 342 37.78 -1.48 21.50
N SER A 343 38.17 -2.76 21.52
CA SER A 343 39.59 -3.17 21.46
C SER A 343 40.25 -2.87 20.11
N ALA A 344 39.51 -3.00 18.99
CA ALA A 344 40.03 -2.65 17.67
C ALA A 344 40.31 -1.15 17.55
N ILE A 345 39.46 -0.31 18.15
CA ILE A 345 39.65 1.15 18.23
C ILE A 345 40.92 1.49 19.01
N GLU A 346 41.15 0.82 20.15
CA GLU A 346 42.38 1.01 20.95
C GLU A 346 43.65 0.57 20.19
N GLY A 347 43.54 -0.46 19.35
CA GLY A 347 44.65 -0.95 18.52
C GLY A 347 45.00 -0.06 17.33
N GLY A 348 44.10 0.84 16.91
CA GLY A 348 44.35 1.85 15.86
C GLY A 348 44.49 1.30 14.43
N ASN A 349 44.25 0.00 14.20
CA ASN A 349 44.27 -0.58 12.85
C ASN A 349 42.90 -0.42 12.18
N GLN A 350 42.84 0.41 11.13
CA GLN A 350 41.60 0.71 10.42
C GLN A 350 40.87 -0.55 9.92
N LYS A 351 41.59 -1.54 9.39
CA LYS A 351 40.98 -2.76 8.85
C LYS A 351 40.28 -3.59 9.92
N ASP A 352 40.86 -3.62 11.12
CA ASP A 352 40.30 -4.37 12.24
C ASP A 352 39.09 -3.63 12.84
N ILE A 353 39.13 -2.29 12.86
CA ILE A 353 38.01 -1.44 13.26
C ILE A 353 36.82 -1.65 12.31
N ASP A 354 37.06 -1.56 11.00
CA ASP A 354 36.00 -1.71 9.99
C ASP A 354 35.34 -3.09 10.08
N SER A 355 36.15 -4.16 10.21
CA SER A 355 35.63 -5.52 10.34
C SER A 355 34.87 -5.76 11.65
N ALA A 356 35.35 -5.20 12.77
CA ALA A 356 34.66 -5.32 14.06
C ALA A 356 33.35 -4.51 14.08
N PHE A 357 33.34 -3.34 13.44
CA PHE A 357 32.15 -2.51 13.31
C PHE A 357 31.10 -3.20 12.44
N GLU A 358 31.49 -3.78 11.30
CA GLU A 358 30.59 -4.55 10.44
C GLU A 358 29.96 -5.73 11.20
N GLN A 359 30.75 -6.49 11.97
CA GLN A 359 30.22 -7.59 12.79
C GLN A 359 29.22 -7.13 13.86
N MET A 360 29.49 -6.00 14.51
CA MET A 360 28.58 -5.42 15.50
C MET A 360 27.28 -4.95 14.82
N SER A 361 27.38 -4.23 13.70
CA SER A 361 26.23 -3.74 12.92
C SER A 361 25.36 -4.90 12.43
N ASN A 362 25.95 -5.96 11.87
CA ASN A 362 25.23 -7.17 11.46
C ASN A 362 24.53 -7.88 12.63
N SER A 363 25.03 -7.71 13.86
CA SER A 363 24.40 -8.28 15.06
C SER A 363 23.22 -7.42 15.53
N LEU A 364 23.33 -6.09 15.42
CA LEU A 364 22.23 -5.17 15.69
C LEU A 364 21.10 -5.32 14.68
N GLU A 365 21.40 -5.48 13.40
CA GLU A 365 20.42 -5.74 12.33
C GLU A 365 19.67 -7.04 12.57
N ARG A 366 20.37 -8.14 12.86
CA ARG A 366 19.73 -9.41 13.23
C ARG A 366 18.84 -9.31 14.46
N PHE A 367 19.26 -8.56 15.47
CA PHE A 367 18.41 -8.29 16.64
C PHE A 367 17.15 -7.50 16.26
N GLN A 368 17.28 -6.50 15.38
CA GLN A 368 16.15 -5.71 14.88
C GLN A 368 15.15 -6.60 14.12
N GLU A 369 15.62 -7.48 13.22
CA GLU A 369 14.77 -8.43 12.48
C GLU A 369 14.03 -9.39 13.43
N ARG A 370 14.76 -10.00 14.37
CA ARG A 370 14.18 -10.91 15.38
C ARG A 370 13.18 -10.19 16.27
N SER A 371 13.47 -8.93 16.64
CA SER A 371 12.56 -8.09 17.42
C SER A 371 11.28 -7.77 16.64
N ALA A 372 11.40 -7.40 15.37
CA ALA A 372 10.24 -7.13 14.52
C ALA A 372 9.39 -8.39 14.30
N ALA A 373 10.01 -9.57 14.17
CA ALA A 373 9.29 -10.84 14.10
C ALA A 373 8.50 -11.12 15.40
N ALA A 374 9.13 -11.00 16.55
CA ALA A 374 8.50 -11.21 17.86
C ALA A 374 7.31 -10.26 18.10
N LEU A 375 7.47 -8.98 17.76
CA LEU A 375 6.41 -7.97 17.90
C LEU A 375 5.25 -8.20 16.93
N ARG A 376 5.51 -8.67 15.70
CA ARG A 376 4.45 -9.04 14.76
C ARG A 376 3.67 -10.27 15.23
N GLU A 377 4.35 -11.27 15.80
CA GLU A 377 3.68 -12.43 16.38
C GLU A 377 2.79 -12.05 17.57
N GLN A 378 3.27 -11.15 18.44
CA GLN A 378 2.48 -10.55 19.50
C GLN A 378 1.23 -9.86 18.94
N ALA A 379 1.39 -9.02 17.92
CA ALA A 379 0.29 -8.31 17.27
C ALA A 379 -0.78 -9.27 16.73
N ALA A 380 -0.35 -10.35 16.07
CA ALA A 380 -1.25 -11.38 15.53
C ALA A 380 -1.96 -12.17 16.65
N ARG A 381 -1.33 -12.36 17.81
CA ARG A 381 -2.00 -12.95 18.97
C ARG A 381 -3.06 -12.01 19.55
N GLU A 382 -2.73 -10.73 19.75
CA GLU A 382 -3.66 -9.72 20.26
C GLU A 382 -4.87 -9.54 19.33
N ALA A 383 -4.66 -9.52 18.01
CA ALA A 383 -5.74 -9.48 17.03
C ALA A 383 -6.70 -10.68 17.15
N ARG A 384 -6.16 -11.90 17.25
CA ARG A 384 -6.97 -13.13 17.40
C ARG A 384 -7.75 -13.15 18.71
N GLU A 385 -7.14 -12.68 19.80
CA GLU A 385 -7.81 -12.57 21.09
C GLU A 385 -8.96 -11.55 21.05
N ALA A 386 -8.74 -10.39 20.41
CA ALA A 386 -9.77 -9.39 20.20
C ALA A 386 -10.93 -9.92 19.35
N ALA A 387 -10.64 -10.60 18.23
CA ALA A 387 -11.65 -11.22 17.38
C ALA A 387 -12.47 -12.29 18.14
N ALA A 388 -11.80 -13.13 18.93
CA ALA A 388 -12.46 -14.16 19.75
C ALA A 388 -13.32 -13.56 20.88
N ALA A 389 -12.93 -12.40 21.42
CA ALA A 389 -13.72 -11.68 22.41
C ALA A 389 -15.00 -11.09 21.79
N SER A 390 -14.89 -10.47 20.62
CA SER A 390 -16.05 -9.93 19.88
C SER A 390 -17.04 -11.01 19.49
N ALA A 391 -16.56 -12.18 19.04
CA ALA A 391 -17.41 -13.31 18.67
C ALA A 391 -18.19 -13.94 19.85
N LYS A 392 -17.76 -13.72 21.09
CA LYS A 392 -18.50 -14.17 22.29
C LYS A 392 -19.59 -13.18 22.73
N GLN A 393 -19.56 -11.95 22.23
CA GLN A 393 -20.49 -10.88 22.59
C GLN A 393 -21.62 -10.71 21.57
N ALA A 394 -21.41 -11.17 20.33
CA ALA A 394 -22.43 -11.32 19.29
C ALA A 394 -23.24 -12.61 19.51
#